data_AF-A0A1G2QE71-F1
#
_entry.id   AF-A0A1G2QE71-F1
#
_cell.length_a   1.000
_cell.length_b   1.000
_cell.length_c   1.000
_cell.angle_alpha   90.00
_cell.angle_beta   90.00
_cell.angle_gamma   90.00
#
_symmetry.space_group_name_H-M   'P 1'
#
loop_
_entity.id
_entity.type
_entity.pdbx_description
1 polymer ?
#
loop_
_entity_poly.entity_id
_entity_poly.type
_entity_poly.pdbx_seq_one_letter_code
_entity_poly.pdbx_strand_id
1 'polypeptide(L)'
;MKKNIIKVLIALTKAVVIVFALIGLVLTIGFLAQYFGLTKVSGAIDWRSRYYQNSDALGAGNQKLANWQKSEEWATLKKALAKDSAVIQKAGRDAGISPRLIATVIVGEQLRLFTSEREVFKQIFAPLSILGVQSQFSLGVTGMKYDTAKQVETNLKDSTSPFYLGAGYQSILDYPILTTNIDQARLDRLTDAHNHYYSYLYTALFLKQIEKQWRNAGFDISNQSGILATIFNLGFIKSDPNATPAIGGADIEVGGAKYSFGGLASDFYHSNELLAELPR
;
A
#
# COMPACT_ATOMS: atom_id res chain seq x y z
N MET A 1 -45.23 47.63 2.19
CA MET A 1 -44.82 46.25 1.80
C MET A 1 -43.41 46.16 1.20
N LYS A 2 -43.09 46.86 0.10
CA LYS A 2 -41.77 46.75 -0.59
C LYS A 2 -40.53 47.00 0.30
N LYS A 3 -40.56 47.98 1.22
CA LYS A 3 -39.44 48.29 2.12
C LYS A 3 -39.07 47.14 3.09
N ASN A 4 -40.04 46.35 3.53
CA ASN A 4 -39.81 45.25 4.46
C ASN A 4 -39.21 44.03 3.73
N ILE A 5 -39.66 43.79 2.50
CA ILE A 5 -39.12 42.72 1.64
C ILE A 5 -37.64 42.99 1.31
N ILE A 6 -37.27 44.24 0.98
CA ILE A 6 -35.88 44.62 0.70
C ILE A 6 -34.98 44.43 1.94
N LYS A 7 -35.45 44.79 3.13
CA LYS A 7 -34.69 44.58 4.38
C LYS A 7 -34.45 43.10 4.68
N VAL A 8 -35.46 42.26 4.47
CA VAL A 8 -35.36 40.80 4.64
C VAL A 8 -34.37 40.22 3.63
N LEU A 9 -34.44 40.64 2.36
CA LEU A 9 -33.53 40.18 1.33
C LEU A 9 -32.06 40.54 1.63
N ILE A 10 -31.80 41.77 2.09
CA ILE A 10 -30.45 42.21 2.49
C ILE A 10 -29.93 41.41 3.69
N ALA A 11 -30.79 41.14 4.68
CA ALA A 11 -30.41 40.32 5.83
C ALA A 11 -30.08 38.87 5.42
N LEU A 12 -30.86 38.31 4.49
CA LEU A 12 -30.65 36.96 3.98
C LEU A 12 -29.34 36.86 3.17
N THR A 13 -29.07 37.81 2.30
CA THR A 13 -27.80 37.87 1.55
C THR A 13 -26.60 37.99 2.48
N LYS A 14 -26.68 38.84 3.52
CA LYS A 14 -25.61 38.95 4.53
C LYS A 14 -25.39 37.64 5.27
N ALA A 15 -26.46 36.94 5.65
CA ALA A 15 -26.36 35.65 6.32
C ALA A 15 -25.66 34.61 5.44
N VAL A 16 -26.02 34.55 4.15
CA VAL A 16 -25.36 33.65 3.18
C VAL A 16 -23.87 33.97 3.05
N VAL A 17 -23.51 35.25 2.88
CA VAL A 17 -22.10 35.66 2.77
C VAL A 17 -21.31 35.30 4.03
N ILE A 18 -21.89 35.47 5.22
CA ILE A 18 -21.25 35.11 6.48
C ILE A 18 -21.02 33.59 6.56
N VAL A 19 -22.01 32.78 6.18
CA VAL A 19 -21.87 31.30 6.17
C VAL A 19 -20.77 30.86 5.22
N PHE A 20 -20.73 31.39 4.00
CA PHE A 20 -19.68 31.07 3.03
C PHE A 20 -18.29 31.53 3.50
N ALA A 21 -18.19 32.70 4.14
CA ALA A 21 -16.93 33.18 4.72
C ALA A 21 -16.43 32.28 5.86
N LEU A 22 -17.33 31.80 6.72
CA LEU A 22 -16.98 30.87 7.79
C LEU A 22 -16.50 29.51 7.25
N ILE A 23 -17.18 28.97 6.23
CA ILE A 23 -16.74 27.74 5.57
C ILE A 23 -15.37 27.93 4.93
N GLY A 24 -15.17 29.04 4.20
CA GLY A 24 -13.88 29.38 3.59
C GLY A 24 -12.76 29.53 4.61
N LEU A 25 -13.05 30.15 5.76
CA LEU A 25 -12.11 30.26 6.88
C LEU A 25 -11.69 28.89 7.42
N VAL A 26 -12.66 28.01 7.68
CA VAL A 26 -12.39 26.65 8.19
C VAL A 26 -11.54 25.84 7.21
N LEU A 27 -11.88 25.89 5.92
CA LEU A 27 -11.11 25.20 4.87
C LEU A 27 -9.69 25.77 4.73
N THR A 28 -9.53 27.09 4.81
CA THR A 28 -8.21 27.75 4.74
C THR A 28 -7.36 27.40 5.95
N ILE A 29 -7.93 27.40 7.16
CA ILE A 29 -7.23 26.97 8.37
C ILE A 29 -6.82 25.49 8.26
N GLY A 30 -7.71 24.62 7.79
CA GLY A 30 -7.39 23.21 7.56
C GLY A 30 -6.25 23.01 6.55
N PHE A 31 -6.29 23.75 5.44
CA PHE A 31 -5.23 23.74 4.43
C PHE A 31 -3.89 24.24 5.00
N LEU A 32 -3.88 25.35 5.74
CA LEU A 32 -2.66 25.87 6.37
C LEU A 32 -2.11 24.92 7.43
N ALA A 33 -2.99 24.28 8.23
CA ALA A 33 -2.58 23.27 9.21
C ALA A 33 -1.90 22.08 8.53
N GLN A 34 -2.42 21.63 7.39
CA GLN A 34 -1.80 20.58 6.57
C GLN A 34 -0.49 21.06 5.92
N TYR A 35 -0.47 22.26 5.33
CA TYR A 35 0.68 22.84 4.62
C TYR A 35 1.89 23.05 5.54
N PHE A 36 1.66 23.60 6.74
CA PHE A 36 2.70 23.76 7.77
C PHE A 36 2.96 22.49 8.58
N GLY A 37 2.23 21.40 8.31
CA GLY A 37 2.43 20.11 8.98
C GLY A 37 2.07 20.13 10.46
N LEU A 38 1.17 21.02 10.90
CA LEU A 38 0.63 21.07 12.26
C LEU A 38 -0.23 19.83 12.59
N THR A 39 -0.65 19.09 11.57
CA THR A 39 -1.39 17.81 11.66
C THR A 39 -0.50 16.58 11.46
N LYS A 40 0.84 16.73 11.46
CA LYS A 40 1.77 15.58 11.38
C LYS A 40 1.69 14.75 12.66
N VAL A 41 0.71 13.84 12.71
CA VAL A 41 0.85 12.63 13.51
C VAL A 41 2.07 11.89 12.96
N SER A 42 3.07 11.70 13.81
CA SER A 42 4.16 10.78 13.53
C SER A 42 3.52 9.44 13.17
N GLY A 43 3.69 8.97 11.94
CA GLY A 43 3.31 7.60 11.60
C GLY A 43 3.93 6.67 12.64
N ALA A 44 3.23 5.60 13.02
CA ALA A 44 3.75 4.70 14.04
C ALA A 44 5.09 4.11 13.57
N ILE A 45 6.19 4.68 14.06
CA ILE A 45 7.46 3.99 14.09
C ILE A 45 7.23 2.87 15.10
N ASP A 46 7.21 1.64 14.60
CA ASP A 46 6.94 0.51 15.46
C ASP A 46 8.18 0.22 16.30
N TRP A 47 8.22 0.79 17.50
CA TRP A 47 9.26 0.49 18.51
C TRP A 47 9.26 -0.99 18.92
N ARG A 48 8.18 -1.74 18.63
CA ARG A 48 8.08 -3.19 18.86
C ARG A 48 8.84 -3.99 17.79
N SER A 49 9.16 -3.42 16.63
CA SER A 49 9.93 -4.11 15.57
C SER A 49 11.40 -4.34 15.94
N ARG A 50 11.95 -3.57 16.88
CA ARG A 50 13.28 -3.86 17.48
C ARG A 50 13.30 -5.18 18.24
N TYR A 51 12.14 -5.71 18.63
CA TYR A 51 12.03 -7.02 19.26
C TYR A 51 12.13 -8.16 18.22
N TYR A 52 11.71 -7.93 16.97
CA TYR A 52 11.75 -8.96 15.92
C TYR A 52 13.05 -8.97 15.12
N GLN A 53 13.78 -7.84 15.04
CA GLN A 53 15.18 -7.86 14.58
C GLN A 53 16.09 -8.74 15.45
N ASN A 54 15.69 -9.03 16.70
CA ASN A 54 16.38 -9.93 17.62
C ASN A 54 15.73 -11.33 17.74
N SER A 55 14.55 -11.57 17.16
CA SER A 55 13.90 -12.89 17.25
C SER A 55 14.49 -13.94 16.30
N ASP A 56 15.28 -13.51 15.31
CA ASP A 56 16.11 -14.43 14.51
C ASP A 56 17.19 -15.12 15.36
N ALA A 57 17.47 -14.60 16.58
CA ALA A 57 18.47 -15.15 17.51
C ALA A 57 17.89 -16.14 18.56
N LEU A 58 16.57 -16.32 18.65
CA LEU A 58 15.97 -17.16 19.71
C LEU A 58 14.99 -18.17 19.11
N GLY A 59 15.43 -19.43 19.13
CA GLY A 59 14.82 -20.57 18.47
C GLY A 59 13.33 -20.82 18.74
N ALA A 60 12.76 -21.62 17.84
CA ALA A 60 11.38 -22.08 17.81
C ALA A 60 10.92 -22.70 19.13
N GLY A 61 10.27 -21.91 19.99
CA GLY A 61 9.60 -22.36 21.20
C GLY A 61 8.29 -21.61 21.39
N ASN A 62 7.16 -22.30 21.20
CA ASN A 62 5.80 -21.85 21.51
C ASN A 62 5.47 -20.39 21.14
N GLN A 63 5.48 -20.07 19.84
CA GLN A 63 4.95 -18.79 19.39
C GLN A 63 3.43 -18.74 19.60
N LYS A 64 2.99 -17.99 20.61
CA LYS A 64 1.59 -17.57 20.76
C LYS A 64 1.19 -16.85 19.47
N LEU A 65 0.23 -17.39 18.73
CA LEU A 65 -0.30 -16.78 17.51
C LEU A 65 -0.61 -15.30 17.74
N ALA A 66 -0.17 -14.44 16.82
CA ALA A 66 -0.43 -13.01 16.83
C ALA A 66 -1.94 -12.74 16.71
N ASN A 67 -2.42 -11.57 17.15
CA ASN A 67 -3.85 -11.28 17.14
C ASN A 67 -4.42 -11.22 15.71
N TRP A 68 -3.63 -10.71 14.75
CA TRP A 68 -4.04 -10.69 13.34
C TRP A 68 -4.24 -12.10 12.79
N GLN A 69 -3.42 -13.09 13.18
CA GLN A 69 -3.56 -14.49 12.73
C GLN A 69 -4.84 -15.16 13.24
N LYS A 70 -5.45 -14.64 14.31
CA LYS A 70 -6.70 -15.16 14.87
C LYS A 70 -7.93 -14.46 14.31
N SER A 71 -7.73 -13.41 13.51
CA SER A 71 -8.81 -12.57 13.05
C SER A 71 -9.56 -13.22 11.89
N GLU A 72 -10.83 -12.85 11.73
CA GLU A 72 -11.66 -13.32 10.63
C GLU A 72 -11.16 -12.76 9.29
N GLU A 73 -10.64 -11.53 9.30
CA GLU A 73 -10.06 -10.87 8.14
C GLU A 73 -8.88 -11.67 7.59
N TRP A 74 -8.00 -12.14 8.49
CA TRP A 74 -6.91 -13.04 8.10
C TRP A 74 -7.40 -14.38 7.58
N ALA A 75 -8.38 -15.01 8.25
CA ALA A 75 -8.92 -16.29 7.79
C ALA A 75 -9.50 -16.20 6.36
N THR A 76 -10.16 -15.10 6.04
CA THR A 76 -10.65 -14.78 4.69
C THR A 76 -9.50 -14.52 3.72
N LEU A 77 -8.56 -13.65 4.10
CA LEU A 77 -7.43 -13.28 3.25
C LEU A 77 -6.53 -14.47 2.91
N LYS A 78 -6.29 -15.35 3.88
CA LYS A 78 -5.50 -16.57 3.69
C LYS A 78 -6.06 -17.44 2.56
N LYS A 79 -7.38 -17.61 2.51
CA LYS A 79 -8.05 -18.36 1.43
C LYS A 79 -7.92 -17.64 0.09
N ALA A 80 -8.08 -16.31 0.07
CA ALA A 80 -7.93 -15.53 -1.15
C ALA A 80 -6.49 -15.57 -1.70
N LEU A 81 -5.48 -15.43 -0.84
CA LEU A 81 -4.07 -15.55 -1.22
C LEU A 81 -3.72 -16.95 -1.74
N ALA A 82 -4.29 -18.01 -1.14
CA ALA A 82 -4.08 -19.38 -1.64
C ALA A 82 -4.62 -19.55 -3.07
N LYS A 83 -5.81 -18.99 -3.37
CA LYS A 83 -6.38 -18.98 -4.74
C LYS A 83 -5.50 -18.22 -5.74
N ASP A 84 -4.95 -17.09 -5.31
CA ASP A 84 -4.12 -16.22 -6.17
C ASP A 84 -2.65 -16.61 -6.23
N SER A 85 -2.23 -17.60 -5.44
CA SER A 85 -0.82 -17.98 -5.25
C SER A 85 -0.08 -18.22 -6.57
N ALA A 86 -0.69 -18.89 -7.55
CA ALA A 86 -0.09 -19.14 -8.86
C ALA A 86 0.20 -17.84 -9.63
N VAL A 87 -0.69 -16.85 -9.53
CA VAL A 87 -0.55 -15.54 -10.19
C VAL A 87 0.51 -14.71 -9.48
N ILE A 88 0.53 -14.71 -8.15
CA ILE A 88 1.56 -14.04 -7.34
C ILE A 88 2.94 -14.64 -7.64
N GLN A 89 3.05 -15.98 -7.69
CA GLN A 89 4.28 -16.67 -8.05
C GLN A 89 4.74 -16.34 -9.47
N LYS A 90 3.81 -16.24 -10.43
CA LYS A 90 4.14 -15.82 -11.79
C LYS A 90 4.73 -14.40 -11.80
N ALA A 91 4.06 -13.45 -11.17
CA ALA A 91 4.56 -12.07 -11.09
C ALA A 91 5.93 -11.98 -10.40
N GLY A 92 6.14 -12.75 -9.31
CA GLY A 92 7.42 -12.83 -8.63
C GLY A 92 8.53 -13.41 -9.52
N ARG A 93 8.25 -14.47 -10.29
CA ARG A 93 9.21 -15.03 -11.26
C ARG A 93 9.57 -14.03 -12.35
N ASP A 94 8.57 -13.38 -12.95
CA ASP A 94 8.77 -12.46 -14.08
C ASP A 94 9.52 -11.18 -13.64
N ALA A 95 9.24 -10.70 -12.44
CA ALA A 95 10.01 -9.61 -11.84
C ALA A 95 11.35 -10.08 -11.27
N GLY A 96 11.53 -11.37 -10.97
CA GLY A 96 12.70 -11.93 -10.30
C GLY A 96 12.84 -11.47 -8.84
N ILE A 97 11.77 -11.59 -8.05
CA ILE A 97 11.71 -11.31 -6.61
C ILE A 97 10.86 -12.37 -5.89
N SER A 98 11.01 -12.53 -4.57
CA SER A 98 10.24 -13.51 -3.78
C SER A 98 8.72 -13.24 -3.90
N PRO A 99 7.90 -14.24 -4.30
CA PRO A 99 6.44 -14.13 -4.29
C PRO A 99 5.89 -13.81 -2.89
N ARG A 100 6.54 -14.32 -1.84
CA ARG A 100 6.14 -14.04 -0.45
C ARG A 100 6.33 -12.57 -0.10
N LEU A 101 7.36 -11.93 -0.63
CA LEU A 101 7.59 -10.49 -0.45
C LEU A 101 6.47 -9.66 -1.09
N ILE A 102 5.97 -10.04 -2.28
CA ILE A 102 4.76 -9.42 -2.86
C ILE A 102 3.57 -9.60 -1.92
N ALA A 103 3.39 -10.80 -1.37
CA ALA A 103 2.29 -11.09 -0.45
C ALA A 103 2.34 -10.27 0.85
N THR A 104 3.52 -9.85 1.32
CA THR A 104 3.59 -8.94 2.49
C THR A 104 2.84 -7.63 2.27
N VAL A 105 2.90 -7.08 1.05
CA VAL A 105 2.19 -5.87 0.66
C VAL A 105 0.69 -6.14 0.58
N ILE A 106 0.29 -7.26 -0.02
CA ILE A 106 -1.12 -7.68 -0.09
C ILE A 106 -1.71 -7.80 1.32
N VAL A 107 -0.96 -8.40 2.26
CA VAL A 107 -1.40 -8.57 3.65
C VAL A 107 -1.67 -7.24 4.34
N GLY A 108 -0.74 -6.29 4.25
CA GLY A 108 -0.95 -4.95 4.82
C GLY A 108 -2.17 -4.24 4.21
N GLU A 109 -2.31 -4.29 2.88
CA GLU A 109 -3.37 -3.59 2.17
C GLU A 109 -4.76 -4.19 2.40
N GLN A 110 -4.87 -5.51 2.28
CA GLN A 110 -6.16 -6.19 2.37
C GLN A 110 -6.66 -6.26 3.81
N LEU A 111 -5.79 -6.46 4.80
CA LEU A 111 -6.22 -6.39 6.20
C LEU A 111 -6.65 -4.99 6.59
N ARG A 112 -5.98 -3.94 6.08
CA ARG A 112 -6.46 -2.56 6.24
C ARG A 112 -7.84 -2.36 5.60
N LEU A 113 -8.03 -2.84 4.37
CA LEU A 113 -9.31 -2.71 3.66
C LEU A 113 -10.44 -3.46 4.37
N PHE A 114 -10.20 -4.70 4.80
CA PHE A 114 -11.21 -5.54 5.45
C PHE A 114 -11.65 -5.03 6.82
N THR A 115 -10.78 -4.26 7.47
CA THR A 115 -11.04 -3.66 8.78
C THR A 115 -11.73 -2.30 8.63
N SER A 116 -11.34 -1.49 7.64
CA SER A 116 -11.99 -0.19 7.38
C SER A 116 -13.37 -0.35 6.73
N GLU A 117 -13.52 -1.29 5.79
CA GLU A 117 -14.76 -1.53 5.04
C GLU A 117 -15.55 -2.70 5.63
N ARG A 118 -15.87 -2.62 6.92
CA ARG A 118 -16.36 -3.79 7.68
C ARG A 118 -17.65 -4.40 7.12
N GLU A 119 -18.59 -3.56 6.70
CA GLU A 119 -19.85 -4.03 6.12
C GLU A 119 -19.64 -4.74 4.78
N VAL A 120 -18.82 -4.16 3.89
CA VAL A 120 -18.47 -4.76 2.59
C VAL A 120 -17.73 -6.07 2.80
N PHE A 121 -16.81 -6.12 3.77
CA PHE A 121 -16.13 -7.35 4.15
C PHE A 121 -17.12 -8.45 4.53
N LYS A 122 -18.09 -8.15 5.39
CA LYS A 122 -19.09 -9.13 5.86
C LYS A 122 -20.02 -9.61 4.74
N GLN A 123 -20.43 -8.72 3.86
CA GLN A 123 -21.41 -9.03 2.84
C GLN A 123 -20.79 -9.65 1.58
N ILE A 124 -19.53 -9.33 1.26
CA ILE A 124 -18.90 -9.66 -0.03
C ILE A 124 -17.60 -10.45 0.15
N PHE A 125 -16.60 -9.87 0.83
CA PHE A 125 -15.25 -10.45 0.84
C PHE A 125 -15.16 -11.76 1.62
N ALA A 126 -15.75 -11.82 2.82
CA ALA A 126 -15.71 -13.02 3.67
C ALA A 126 -16.47 -14.21 3.07
N PRO A 127 -17.74 -14.06 2.61
CA PRO A 127 -18.49 -15.18 2.03
C PRO A 127 -17.83 -15.77 0.77
N LEU A 128 -17.23 -14.92 -0.07
CA LEU A 128 -16.63 -15.33 -1.33
C LEU A 128 -15.14 -15.69 -1.19
N SER A 129 -14.49 -15.28 -0.10
CA SER A 129 -13.04 -15.38 0.11
C SER A 129 -12.27 -14.82 -1.09
N ILE A 130 -12.50 -13.54 -1.37
CA ILE A 130 -11.90 -12.78 -2.48
C ILE A 130 -11.14 -11.56 -1.96
N LEU A 131 -10.23 -11.04 -2.77
CA LEU A 131 -9.53 -9.79 -2.52
C LEU A 131 -10.41 -8.60 -2.92
N GLY A 132 -10.28 -7.49 -2.20
CA GLY A 132 -10.88 -6.23 -2.59
C GLY A 132 -10.02 -5.51 -3.62
N VAL A 133 -10.64 -5.14 -4.76
CA VAL A 133 -10.01 -4.39 -5.84
C VAL A 133 -10.34 -2.91 -5.67
N GLN A 134 -9.33 -2.09 -5.40
CA GLN A 134 -9.50 -0.64 -5.27
C GLN A 134 -9.33 0.04 -6.63
N SER A 135 -10.05 1.14 -6.88
CA SER A 135 -10.08 1.82 -8.19
C SER A 135 -10.00 3.35 -8.15
N GLN A 136 -9.72 3.92 -6.97
CA GLN A 136 -9.69 5.37 -6.75
C GLN A 136 -8.26 5.83 -6.42
N PHE A 137 -7.98 6.19 -5.17
CA PHE A 137 -6.68 6.70 -4.73
C PHE A 137 -5.59 5.62 -4.58
N SER A 138 -6.00 4.37 -4.57
CA SER A 138 -5.16 3.18 -4.48
C SER A 138 -5.78 2.14 -5.41
N LEU A 139 -4.94 1.46 -6.19
CA LEU A 139 -5.39 0.66 -7.32
C LEU A 139 -5.09 -0.82 -7.10
N GLY A 140 -6.03 -1.66 -7.54
CA GLY A 140 -5.90 -3.10 -7.51
C GLY A 140 -5.99 -3.68 -6.10
N VAL A 141 -5.44 -4.89 -5.98
CA VAL A 141 -5.43 -5.66 -4.73
C VAL A 141 -4.22 -5.35 -3.84
N THR A 142 -3.23 -4.63 -4.38
CA THR A 142 -2.04 -4.15 -3.65
C THR A 142 -2.07 -2.65 -3.35
N GLY A 143 -3.18 -1.96 -3.63
CA GLY A 143 -3.35 -0.56 -3.25
C GLY A 143 -2.33 0.39 -3.89
N MET A 144 -1.82 0.08 -5.08
CA MET A 144 -0.79 0.89 -5.74
C MET A 144 -1.33 2.27 -6.11
N LYS A 145 -0.61 3.34 -5.74
CA LYS A 145 -0.95 4.70 -6.18
C LYS A 145 -0.66 4.86 -7.67
N TYR A 146 -1.53 5.58 -8.38
CA TYR A 146 -1.39 5.81 -9.81
C TYR A 146 -0.03 6.41 -10.22
N ASP A 147 0.41 7.47 -9.53
CA ASP A 147 1.69 8.11 -9.82
C ASP A 147 2.88 7.19 -9.51
N THR A 148 2.75 6.32 -8.51
CA THR A 148 3.76 5.30 -8.22
C THR A 148 3.86 4.28 -9.36
N ALA A 149 2.74 3.84 -9.94
CA ALA A 149 2.75 2.95 -11.11
C ALA A 149 3.44 3.60 -12.32
N LYS A 150 3.15 4.88 -12.59
CA LYS A 150 3.83 5.66 -13.64
C LYS A 150 5.33 5.78 -13.37
N GLN A 151 5.71 5.98 -12.12
CA GLN A 151 7.11 6.07 -11.73
C GLN A 151 7.84 4.72 -11.90
N VAL A 152 7.18 3.59 -11.61
CA VAL A 152 7.73 2.26 -11.92
C VAL A 152 8.06 2.15 -13.41
N GLU A 153 7.10 2.45 -14.29
CA GLU A 153 7.32 2.41 -15.75
C GLU A 153 8.47 3.32 -16.19
N THR A 154 8.55 4.54 -15.64
CA THR A 154 9.60 5.51 -15.96
C THR A 154 10.98 4.99 -15.54
N ASN A 155 11.09 4.51 -14.30
CA ASN A 155 12.33 3.94 -13.75
C ASN A 155 12.82 2.71 -14.52
N LEU A 156 11.92 1.94 -15.16
CA LEU A 156 12.32 0.80 -15.99
C LEU A 156 13.02 1.23 -17.27
N LYS A 157 12.80 2.46 -17.75
CA LYS A 157 13.30 2.97 -19.03
C LYS A 157 14.48 3.93 -18.87
N ASP A 158 14.50 4.68 -17.77
CA ASP A 158 15.55 5.64 -17.47
C ASP A 158 16.80 4.95 -16.91
N SER A 159 17.84 4.79 -17.74
CA SER A 159 19.11 4.19 -17.33
C SER A 159 19.93 5.00 -16.33
N THR A 160 19.58 6.26 -16.12
CA THR A 160 20.22 7.15 -15.14
C THR A 160 19.53 7.10 -13.78
N SER A 161 18.31 6.54 -13.72
CA SER A 161 17.57 6.37 -12.47
C SER A 161 18.31 5.40 -11.54
N PRO A 162 18.45 5.73 -10.23
CA PRO A 162 19.04 4.80 -9.27
C PRO A 162 18.17 3.55 -9.07
N PHE A 163 16.91 3.59 -9.52
CA PHE A 163 15.95 2.51 -9.52
C PHE A 163 16.02 1.62 -10.78
N TYR A 164 16.86 1.95 -11.77
CA TYR A 164 16.91 1.24 -13.03
C TYR A 164 17.34 -0.23 -12.87
N LEU A 165 16.51 -1.14 -13.39
CA LEU A 165 16.70 -2.59 -13.26
C LEU A 165 17.60 -3.21 -14.34
N GLY A 166 17.96 -2.44 -15.38
CA GLY A 166 18.73 -2.93 -16.52
C GLY A 166 17.90 -3.22 -17.76
N ALA A 167 18.58 -3.42 -18.89
CA ALA A 167 17.96 -3.51 -20.22
C ALA A 167 16.93 -4.65 -20.33
N GLY A 168 17.14 -5.77 -19.62
CA GLY A 168 16.21 -6.91 -19.62
C GLY A 168 14.82 -6.61 -19.05
N TYR A 169 14.64 -5.50 -18.33
CA TYR A 169 13.36 -5.10 -17.75
C TYR A 169 12.65 -3.98 -18.51
N GLN A 170 13.31 -3.33 -19.50
CA GLN A 170 12.77 -2.13 -20.17
C GLN A 170 11.41 -2.36 -20.84
N SER A 171 11.19 -3.58 -21.34
CA SER A 171 9.96 -3.95 -22.05
C SER A 171 8.96 -4.76 -21.23
N ILE A 172 9.23 -5.03 -19.95
CA ILE A 172 8.36 -5.91 -19.14
C ILE A 172 6.96 -5.34 -18.92
N LEU A 173 6.80 -4.01 -19.00
CA LEU A 173 5.52 -3.31 -18.89
C LEU A 173 5.10 -2.63 -20.19
N ASP A 174 5.73 -2.93 -21.33
CA ASP A 174 5.35 -2.30 -22.59
C ASP A 174 3.89 -2.61 -22.94
N TYR A 175 3.24 -1.62 -23.54
CA TYR A 175 1.86 -1.72 -24.00
C TYR A 175 1.85 -2.23 -25.45
N PRO A 176 0.79 -2.93 -25.89
CA PRO A 176 0.60 -3.23 -27.30
C PRO A 176 0.75 -1.97 -28.16
N ILE A 177 1.37 -2.09 -29.34
CA ILE A 177 1.67 -0.96 -30.25
C ILE A 177 0.40 -0.14 -30.60
N LEU A 178 -0.76 -0.80 -30.64
CA LEU A 178 -2.05 -0.18 -30.97
C LEU A 178 -2.71 0.55 -29.77
N THR A 179 -2.06 0.60 -28.60
CA THR A 179 -2.60 1.26 -27.41
C THR A 179 -2.54 2.78 -27.57
N THR A 180 -3.70 3.42 -27.71
CA THR A 180 -3.81 4.87 -27.91
C THR A 180 -3.97 5.66 -26.62
N ASN A 181 -4.46 5.02 -25.55
CA ASN A 181 -4.63 5.63 -24.23
C ASN A 181 -3.88 4.79 -23.18
N ILE A 182 -2.63 5.16 -22.91
CA ILE A 182 -1.76 4.47 -21.95
C ILE A 182 -2.30 4.61 -20.52
N ASP A 183 -2.90 5.75 -20.20
CA ASP A 183 -3.43 6.02 -18.85
C ASP A 183 -4.60 5.10 -18.51
N GLN A 184 -5.55 4.94 -19.44
CA GLN A 184 -6.63 3.97 -19.28
C GLN A 184 -6.08 2.53 -19.25
N ALA A 185 -5.18 2.18 -20.17
CA ALA A 185 -4.60 0.83 -20.21
C ALA A 185 -3.86 0.46 -18.91
N ARG A 186 -3.23 1.45 -18.25
CA ARG A 186 -2.60 1.28 -16.94
C ARG A 186 -3.62 1.03 -15.84
N LEU A 187 -4.69 1.82 -15.80
CA LEU A 187 -5.78 1.62 -14.85
C LEU A 187 -6.38 0.23 -15.04
N ASP A 188 -6.72 -0.15 -16.26
CA ASP A 188 -7.29 -1.46 -16.59
C ASP A 188 -6.39 -2.60 -16.12
N ARG A 189 -5.07 -2.51 -16.37
CA ARG A 189 -4.09 -3.49 -15.87
C ARG A 189 -4.12 -3.60 -14.34
N LEU A 190 -4.13 -2.47 -13.63
CA LEU A 190 -4.04 -2.46 -12.17
C LEU A 190 -5.35 -2.84 -11.49
N THR A 191 -6.50 -2.56 -12.10
CA THR A 191 -7.84 -2.75 -11.51
C THR A 191 -8.63 -3.91 -12.12
N ASP A 192 -7.98 -4.78 -12.90
CA ASP A 192 -8.62 -5.99 -13.43
C ASP A 192 -9.04 -6.93 -12.29
N ALA A 193 -10.36 -7.06 -12.09
CA ALA A 193 -10.94 -7.88 -11.03
C ALA A 193 -10.92 -9.39 -11.31
N HIS A 194 -10.58 -9.80 -12.52
CA HIS A 194 -10.49 -11.20 -12.92
C HIS A 194 -9.03 -11.68 -13.02
N ASN A 195 -8.09 -10.77 -13.24
CA ASN A 195 -6.68 -11.09 -13.35
C ASN A 195 -5.79 -10.06 -12.65
N HIS A 196 -5.40 -10.37 -11.41
CA HIS A 196 -4.55 -9.50 -10.60
C HIS A 196 -3.07 -9.50 -10.99
N TYR A 197 -2.68 -10.18 -12.09
CA TYR A 197 -1.28 -10.32 -12.50
C TYR A 197 -0.53 -9.00 -12.56
N TYR A 198 -1.10 -7.96 -13.17
CA TYR A 198 -0.42 -6.68 -13.26
C TYR A 198 -0.38 -5.93 -11.93
N SER A 199 -1.42 -6.01 -11.08
CA SER A 199 -1.33 -5.48 -9.71
C SER A 199 -0.14 -6.07 -8.95
N TYR A 200 0.10 -7.38 -9.09
CA TYR A 200 1.25 -8.06 -8.50
C TYR A 200 2.57 -7.73 -9.19
N LEU A 201 2.62 -7.69 -10.53
CA LEU A 201 3.84 -7.41 -11.28
C LEU A 201 4.35 -6.00 -11.02
N TYR A 202 3.48 -4.99 -11.01
CA TYR A 202 3.88 -3.63 -10.67
C TYR A 202 4.42 -3.54 -9.24
N THR A 203 3.79 -4.25 -8.30
CA THR A 203 4.24 -4.32 -6.91
C THR A 203 5.62 -4.98 -6.81
N ALA A 204 5.81 -6.09 -7.52
CA ALA A 204 7.08 -6.80 -7.58
C ALA A 204 8.21 -5.93 -8.16
N LEU A 205 7.92 -5.21 -9.25
CA LEU A 205 8.87 -4.31 -9.89
C LEU A 205 9.20 -3.11 -9.01
N PHE A 206 8.21 -2.53 -8.33
CA PHE A 206 8.46 -1.48 -7.32
C PHE A 206 9.46 -1.97 -6.27
N LEU A 207 9.18 -3.14 -5.65
CA LEU A 207 10.02 -3.67 -4.57
C LEU A 207 11.44 -3.94 -5.08
N LYS A 208 11.58 -4.52 -6.28
CA LYS A 208 12.87 -4.76 -6.91
C LYS A 208 13.64 -3.47 -7.24
N GLN A 209 12.93 -2.42 -7.64
CA GLN A 209 13.52 -1.09 -7.87
C GLN A 209 14.08 -0.51 -6.57
N ILE A 210 13.36 -0.65 -5.45
CA ILE A 210 13.85 -0.26 -4.13
C ILE A 210 15.08 -1.07 -3.73
N GLU A 211 15.04 -2.40 -3.84
CA GLU A 211 16.20 -3.26 -3.55
C GLU A 211 17.44 -2.84 -4.37
N LYS A 212 17.24 -2.53 -5.66
CA LYS A 212 18.30 -2.09 -6.56
C LYS A 212 18.92 -0.77 -6.12
N GLN A 213 18.10 0.24 -5.80
CA GLN A 213 18.58 1.54 -5.31
C GLN A 213 19.41 1.37 -4.03
N TRP A 214 18.88 0.61 -3.07
CA TRP A 214 19.50 0.40 -1.77
C TRP A 214 20.80 -0.39 -1.85
N ARG A 215 20.82 -1.46 -2.66
CA ARG A 215 22.04 -2.23 -2.92
C ARG A 215 23.13 -1.38 -3.58
N ASN A 216 22.77 -0.56 -4.57
CA ASN A 216 23.73 0.34 -5.23
C ASN A 216 24.30 1.39 -4.25
N ALA A 217 23.53 1.78 -3.22
CA ALA A 217 23.96 2.70 -2.17
C ALA A 217 24.75 2.01 -1.03
N GLY A 218 24.96 0.69 -1.10
CA GLY A 218 25.73 -0.06 -0.09
C GLY A 218 24.91 -0.54 1.12
N PHE A 219 23.58 -0.44 1.08
CA PHE A 219 22.68 -0.83 2.17
C PHE A 219 21.71 -1.92 1.69
N ASP A 220 22.14 -3.18 1.55
CA ASP A 220 21.24 -4.23 1.03
C ASP A 220 20.10 -4.54 2.02
N ILE A 221 18.86 -4.32 1.57
CA ILE A 221 17.62 -4.54 2.33
C ILE A 221 16.76 -5.66 1.72
N SER A 222 17.27 -6.47 0.79
CA SER A 222 16.49 -7.53 0.13
C SER A 222 15.83 -8.52 1.10
N ASN A 223 16.43 -8.74 2.26
CA ASN A 223 15.87 -9.63 3.30
C ASN A 223 15.06 -8.87 4.37
N GLN A 224 14.89 -7.56 4.24
CA GLN A 224 14.21 -6.71 5.22
C GLN A 224 12.79 -6.37 4.75
N SER A 225 11.93 -7.40 4.73
CA SER A 225 10.54 -7.33 4.24
C SER A 225 9.74 -6.18 4.84
N GLY A 226 9.87 -5.92 6.14
CA GLY A 226 9.19 -4.81 6.82
C GLY A 226 9.63 -3.43 6.32
N ILE A 227 10.91 -3.24 5.99
CA ILE A 227 11.42 -1.99 5.41
C ILE A 227 10.89 -1.81 3.99
N LEU A 228 10.98 -2.85 3.17
CA LEU A 228 10.49 -2.83 1.79
C LEU A 228 8.98 -2.51 1.73
N ALA A 229 8.18 -3.15 2.59
CA ALA A 229 6.75 -2.86 2.71
C ALA A 229 6.46 -1.45 3.26
N THR A 230 7.28 -0.95 4.18
CA THR A 230 7.20 0.45 4.66
C THR A 230 7.40 1.43 3.51
N ILE A 231 8.45 1.22 2.71
CA ILE A 231 8.75 2.08 1.55
C ILE A 231 7.65 1.97 0.50
N PHE A 232 7.08 0.78 0.26
CA PHE A 232 5.93 0.63 -0.64
C PHE A 232 4.74 1.47 -0.18
N ASN A 233 4.37 1.37 1.09
CA ASN A 233 3.23 2.11 1.64
C ASN A 233 3.42 3.64 1.55
N LEU A 234 4.67 4.11 1.67
CA LEU A 234 5.02 5.52 1.62
C LEU A 234 5.32 6.05 0.20
N GLY A 235 5.78 5.20 -0.71
CA GLY A 235 6.20 5.52 -2.08
C GLY A 235 7.69 5.85 -2.23
N PHE A 236 8.17 5.93 -3.48
CA PHE A 236 9.57 6.15 -3.85
C PHE A 236 10.24 7.37 -3.17
N ILE A 237 9.48 8.45 -2.97
CA ILE A 237 9.98 9.70 -2.36
C ILE A 237 10.50 9.47 -0.94
N LYS A 238 10.06 8.41 -0.26
CA LYS A 238 10.52 8.05 1.08
C LYS A 238 11.63 6.99 1.09
N SER A 239 12.11 6.57 -0.08
CA SER A 239 13.24 5.66 -0.17
C SER A 239 14.56 6.40 -0.05
N ASP A 240 15.10 6.40 1.16
CA ASP A 240 16.35 7.07 1.53
C ASP A 240 17.36 6.03 2.10
N PRO A 241 18.26 5.47 1.27
CA PRO A 241 19.19 4.44 1.71
C PRO A 241 20.08 4.87 2.87
N ASN A 242 20.08 4.10 3.96
CA ASN A 242 20.89 4.36 5.15
C ASN A 242 21.16 3.09 5.96
N ALA A 243 22.08 3.17 6.93
CA ALA A 243 22.52 2.02 7.73
C ALA A 243 21.49 1.50 8.74
N THR A 244 20.49 2.33 9.11
CA THR A 244 19.56 2.05 10.19
C THR A 244 18.12 2.40 9.78
N PRO A 245 17.59 1.75 8.73
CA PRO A 245 16.22 1.99 8.31
C PRO A 245 15.23 1.55 9.39
N ALA A 246 14.08 2.20 9.46
CA ALA A 246 13.05 1.91 10.45
C ALA A 246 11.78 1.34 9.79
N ILE A 247 11.22 0.32 10.43
CA ILE A 247 9.92 -0.25 10.05
C ILE A 247 8.80 0.69 10.52
N GLY A 248 7.83 0.95 9.65
CA GLY A 248 6.70 1.84 9.93
C GLY A 248 5.62 1.79 8.86
N GLY A 249 5.11 2.96 8.48
CA GLY A 249 4.00 3.11 7.53
C GLY A 249 2.68 3.44 8.23
N ALA A 250 1.58 3.35 7.47
CA ALA A 250 0.25 3.59 7.99
C ALA A 250 -0.14 2.58 9.08
N ASP A 251 -0.96 3.04 10.01
CA ASP A 251 -1.54 2.19 11.06
C ASP A 251 -2.60 1.24 10.49
N ILE A 252 -2.59 0.01 10.96
CA ILE A 252 -3.57 -1.04 10.65
C ILE A 252 -4.10 -1.59 11.96
N GLU A 253 -5.41 -1.58 12.14
CA GLU A 253 -6.08 -2.21 13.27
C GLU A 253 -6.71 -3.53 12.83
N VAL A 254 -6.25 -4.65 13.39
CA VAL A 254 -6.76 -5.98 13.04
C VAL A 254 -6.69 -6.91 14.24
N GLY A 255 -7.74 -7.71 14.46
CA GLY A 255 -7.83 -8.61 15.62
C GLY A 255 -7.76 -7.86 16.97
N GLY A 256 -8.25 -6.62 17.03
CA GLY A 256 -8.23 -5.79 18.23
C GLY A 256 -6.83 -5.32 18.66
N ALA A 257 -5.85 -5.34 17.75
CA ALA A 257 -4.52 -4.80 17.98
C ALA A 257 -4.10 -3.90 16.81
N LYS A 258 -3.25 -2.94 17.13
CA LYS A 258 -2.71 -1.96 16.18
C LYS A 258 -1.30 -2.35 15.75
N TYR A 259 -1.04 -2.29 14.46
CA TYR A 259 0.23 -2.61 13.81
C TYR A 259 0.62 -1.49 12.85
N SER A 260 1.91 -1.29 12.61
CA SER A 260 2.35 -0.55 11.42
C SER A 260 2.25 -1.43 10.18
N PHE A 261 2.09 -0.83 9.01
CA PHE A 261 2.06 -1.57 7.73
C PHE A 261 3.28 -2.47 7.55
N GLY A 262 4.48 -1.92 7.75
CA GLY A 262 5.74 -2.66 7.65
C GLY A 262 5.91 -3.70 8.76
N GLY A 263 5.41 -3.43 9.97
CA GLY A 263 5.45 -4.39 11.08
C GLY A 263 4.61 -5.62 10.78
N LEU A 264 3.36 -5.42 10.35
CA LEU A 264 2.46 -6.51 9.96
C LEU A 264 3.00 -7.31 8.75
N ALA A 265 3.58 -6.61 7.77
CA ALA A 265 4.24 -7.22 6.63
C ALA A 265 5.43 -8.12 7.06
N SER A 266 6.26 -7.65 7.99
CA SER A 266 7.38 -8.41 8.55
C SER A 266 6.88 -9.63 9.32
N ASP A 267 5.91 -9.45 10.21
CA ASP A 267 5.29 -10.54 10.97
C ASP A 267 4.78 -11.65 10.04
N PHE A 268 4.06 -11.29 8.97
CA PHE A 268 3.60 -12.26 7.98
C PHE A 268 4.77 -12.96 7.27
N TYR A 269 5.77 -12.20 6.79
CA TYR A 269 6.92 -12.77 6.08
C TYR A 269 7.63 -13.85 6.90
N HIS A 270 7.84 -13.60 8.20
CA HIS A 270 8.54 -14.53 9.09
C HIS A 270 7.63 -15.63 9.67
N SER A 271 6.30 -15.44 9.66
CA SER A 271 5.34 -16.47 10.10
C SER A 271 5.42 -17.77 9.29
N ASN A 272 4.79 -18.83 9.81
CA ASN A 272 4.61 -20.10 9.09
C ASN A 272 3.34 -20.12 8.22
N GLU A 273 2.65 -18.99 8.09
CA GLU A 273 1.46 -18.89 7.24
C GLU A 273 1.82 -19.01 5.76
N LEU A 274 1.04 -19.81 5.02
CA LEU A 274 1.12 -19.98 3.56
C LEU A 274 2.51 -20.39 3.03
N LEU A 275 3.33 -21.10 3.82
CA LEU A 275 4.68 -21.49 3.38
C LEU A 275 4.67 -22.46 2.18
N ALA A 276 3.62 -23.27 2.03
CA ALA A 276 3.49 -24.20 0.91
C ALA A 276 3.19 -23.45 -0.41
N GLU A 277 2.37 -22.41 -0.33
CA GLU A 277 1.92 -21.62 -1.48
C GLU A 277 2.88 -20.46 -1.81
N LEU A 278 3.52 -19.89 -0.79
CA LEU A 278 4.35 -18.68 -0.85
C LEU A 278 5.61 -18.87 0.01
N PRO A 279 6.62 -19.63 -0.46
CA PRO A 279 7.85 -19.89 0.28
C PRO A 279 8.67 -18.61 0.47
N ARG A 280 9.54 -18.60 1.49
CA ARG A 280 10.42 -17.46 1.81
C ARG A 280 11.40 -17.18 0.68
#